data_AF-A0A7J5EXU7-F1
#
_entry.id   AF-A0A7J5EXU7-F1
#
_cell.length_a   1.000
_cell.length_b   1.000
_cell.length_c   1.000
_cell.angle_alpha   90.00
_cell.angle_beta   90.00
_cell.angle_gamma   90.00
#
_symmetry.space_group_name_H-M   'P 1'
#
loop_
_entity.id
_entity.type
_entity.pdbx_description
1 polymer ?
#
loop_
_entity_poly.entity_id
_entity_poly.type
_entity_poly.pdbx_seq_one_letter_code
_entity_poly.pdbx_strand_id
1 'polypeptide(L)'
;MRRWCLSFLAVGLLAACTAPKSKICRETCTREADCHESSSEEDSTFDEGECIAACAALERDPETRGLVAAHAECVGKAASCREVLECK
;
A
#
# COMPACT_ATOMS: atom_id res chain seq x y z
N MET A 1 44.04 25.94 20.88
CA MET A 1 42.73 25.47 21.38
C MET A 1 41.81 25.27 20.17
N ARG A 2 41.37 24.04 19.97
CA ARG A 2 40.69 23.55 18.75
C ARG A 2 39.28 24.16 18.68
N ARG A 3 39.05 25.06 17.72
CA ARG A 3 37.70 25.51 17.33
C ARG A 3 37.02 24.32 16.66
N TRP A 4 36.15 23.64 17.41
CA TRP A 4 35.30 22.59 16.90
C TRP A 4 34.38 23.14 15.82
N CYS A 5 34.59 22.70 14.58
CA CYS A 5 33.64 22.83 13.49
C CYS A 5 32.38 22.06 13.87
N LEU A 6 31.36 22.80 14.32
CA LEU A 6 29.97 22.38 14.38
C LEU A 6 29.54 21.90 12.98
N SER A 7 29.69 20.59 12.75
CA SER A 7 29.12 19.92 11.59
C SER A 7 27.71 19.50 11.97
N PHE A 8 26.77 20.44 11.84
CA PHE A 8 25.35 20.11 11.74
C PHE A 8 25.15 19.42 10.37
N LEU A 9 25.38 18.11 10.35
CA LEU A 9 25.18 17.28 9.17
C LEU A 9 23.68 16.99 9.02
N ALA A 10 23.11 17.56 7.96
CA ALA A 10 21.97 17.04 7.19
C ALA A 10 20.68 16.70 7.94
N VAL A 11 19.82 17.71 8.08
CA VAL A 11 18.37 17.55 8.00
C VAL A 11 18.02 17.06 6.59
N GLY A 12 17.37 15.90 6.47
CA GLY A 12 16.82 15.45 5.19
C GLY A 12 16.28 14.02 5.20
N LEU A 13 14.95 13.91 5.13
CA LEU A 13 14.17 12.74 4.67
C LEU A 13 14.09 11.51 5.60
N LEU A 14 13.40 11.70 6.74
CA LEU A 14 12.34 10.76 7.11
C LEU A 14 11.04 11.55 7.20
N ALA A 15 10.61 12.06 6.05
CA ALA A 15 9.18 12.07 5.82
C ALA A 15 8.77 10.59 5.73
N ALA A 16 8.61 9.95 6.89
CA ALA A 16 7.54 9.00 7.05
C ALA A 16 6.28 9.82 6.77
N CYS A 17 6.01 10.00 5.47
CA CYS A 17 4.82 10.62 4.96
C CYS A 17 3.70 9.81 5.58
N THR A 18 3.10 10.34 6.64
CA THR A 18 1.79 9.92 7.11
C THR A 18 0.81 10.37 6.04
N ALA A 19 0.91 9.75 4.86
CA ALA A 19 -0.05 9.88 3.79
C ALA A 19 -1.41 9.62 4.45
N PRO A 20 -2.42 10.48 4.23
CA PRO A 20 -3.77 10.20 4.68
C PRO A 20 -4.09 8.79 4.21
N LYS A 21 -4.22 7.86 5.14
CA LYS A 21 -4.30 6.45 4.79
C LYS A 21 -5.65 6.26 4.10
N SER A 22 -5.62 6.20 2.76
CA SER A 22 -6.80 6.02 1.93
C SER A 22 -7.62 4.86 2.47
N LYS A 23 -8.90 5.14 2.74
CA LYS A 23 -9.81 4.16 3.31
C LYS A 23 -10.00 3.00 2.33
N ILE A 24 -10.19 3.33 1.05
CA ILE A 24 -10.38 2.35 -0.03
C ILE A 24 -9.15 1.46 -0.13
N CYS A 25 -7.95 2.04 -0.23
CA CYS A 25 -6.73 1.25 -0.33
C CYS A 25 -6.48 0.36 0.88
N ARG A 26 -6.80 0.83 2.09
CA ARG A 26 -6.70 -0.02 3.28
C ARG A 26 -7.66 -1.20 3.18
N GLU A 27 -8.94 -0.94 2.94
CA GLU A 27 -9.96 -1.99 2.91
C GLU A 27 -9.67 -3.04 1.83
N THR A 28 -9.22 -2.61 0.65
CA THR A 28 -8.81 -3.50 -0.44
C THR A 28 -7.58 -4.32 -0.05
N CYS A 29 -6.48 -3.69 0.35
CA CYS A 29 -5.23 -4.39 0.65
C CYS A 29 -5.32 -5.29 1.90
N THR A 30 -6.08 -4.91 2.92
CA THR A 30 -6.34 -5.80 4.07
C THR A 30 -7.07 -7.06 3.61
N ARG A 31 -8.06 -6.94 2.73
CA ARG A 31 -8.79 -8.11 2.21
C ARG A 31 -7.92 -9.02 1.34
N GLU A 32 -7.00 -8.43 0.58
CA GLU A 32 -6.01 -9.20 -0.18
C GLU A 32 -5.02 -9.91 0.73
N ALA A 33 -4.53 -9.23 1.79
CA ALA A 33 -3.65 -9.82 2.80
C ALA A 33 -4.31 -11.04 3.45
N ASP A 34 -5.56 -10.91 3.92
CA ASP A 34 -6.32 -12.00 4.53
C ASP A 34 -6.40 -13.22 3.59
N CYS A 35 -6.56 -12.95 2.28
CA CYS A 35 -6.66 -14.00 1.29
C CYS A 35 -5.32 -14.67 0.97
N HIS A 36 -4.22 -13.90 0.95
CA HIS A 36 -2.88 -14.45 0.82
C HIS A 36 -2.46 -15.26 2.06
N GLU A 37 -2.76 -14.81 3.27
CA GLU A 37 -2.51 -15.57 4.51
C GLU A 37 -3.30 -16.89 4.59
N SER A 38 -4.53 -16.88 4.06
CA SER A 38 -5.37 -18.09 4.02
C SER A 38 -5.02 -19.06 2.89
N SER A 39 -4.30 -18.58 1.88
CA SER A 39 -3.79 -19.43 0.81
C SER A 39 -2.62 -20.24 1.37
N SER A 40 -2.64 -21.56 1.21
CA SER A 40 -1.52 -22.43 1.60
C SER A 40 -0.29 -22.26 0.69
N GLU A 41 -0.22 -21.16 -0.05
CA GLU A 41 0.92 -20.77 -0.85
C GLU A 41 1.95 -20.18 0.12
N GLU A 42 2.84 -21.02 0.64
CA GLU A 42 3.92 -20.64 1.59
C GLU A 42 4.84 -19.52 1.05
N ASP A 43 4.69 -19.12 -0.20
CA ASP A 43 5.51 -18.13 -0.90
C ASP A 43 4.79 -16.78 -1.16
N SER A 44 3.65 -16.49 -0.52
CA SER A 44 3.02 -15.17 -0.72
C SER A 44 3.88 -14.07 -0.09
N THR A 45 4.59 -13.30 -0.91
CA THR A 45 5.39 -12.13 -0.48
C THR A 45 4.53 -10.86 -0.35
N PHE A 46 3.23 -11.03 -0.09
CA PHE A 46 2.30 -9.92 -0.04
C PHE A 46 2.56 -9.08 1.22
N ASP A 47 2.94 -7.81 1.02
CA ASP A 47 3.09 -6.84 2.11
C ASP A 47 1.92 -5.86 2.05
N GLU A 48 1.03 -5.91 3.05
CA GLU A 48 -0.14 -5.02 3.13
C GLU A 48 0.28 -3.54 3.15
N GLY A 49 1.38 -3.22 3.83
CA GLY A 49 1.89 -1.85 3.93
C GLY A 49 2.37 -1.32 2.58
N GLU A 50 3.10 -2.14 1.83
CA GLU A 50 3.54 -1.83 0.46
C GLU A 50 2.35 -1.70 -0.48
N CYS A 51 1.36 -2.61 -0.39
CA CYS A 51 0.11 -2.52 -1.14
C CYS A 51 -0.61 -1.19 -0.89
N ILE A 52 -0.82 -0.81 0.39
CA ILE A 52 -1.51 0.44 0.74
C ILE A 52 -0.74 1.65 0.20
N ALA A 53 0.58 1.64 0.29
CA ALA A 53 1.42 2.73 -0.19
C ALA A 53 1.33 2.88 -1.72
N ALA A 54 1.41 1.78 -2.46
CA ALA A 54 1.30 1.74 -3.92
C ALA A 54 -0.10 2.15 -4.38
N CYS A 55 -1.15 1.57 -3.79
CA CYS A 55 -2.54 1.92 -4.10
C CYS A 55 -2.81 3.41 -3.87
N ALA A 56 -2.36 3.97 -2.74
CA ALA A 56 -2.56 5.38 -2.44
C ALA A 56 -1.79 6.31 -3.41
N ALA A 57 -0.66 5.85 -3.98
CA ALA A 57 0.05 6.59 -5.01
C ALA A 57 -0.76 6.62 -6.32
N LEU A 58 -1.28 5.46 -6.76
CA LEU A 58 -2.13 5.34 -7.95
C LEU A 58 -3.46 6.11 -7.79
N GLU A 59 -4.06 6.09 -6.59
CA GLU A 59 -5.32 6.80 -6.34
C GLU A 59 -5.16 8.32 -6.50
N ARG A 60 -3.99 8.87 -6.17
CA ARG A 60 -3.74 10.32 -6.31
C ARG A 60 -3.55 10.74 -7.77
N ASP A 61 -3.06 9.86 -8.62
CA ASP A 61 -2.84 10.12 -10.03
C ASP A 61 -4.16 10.02 -10.82
N PRO A 62 -4.59 11.10 -11.52
CA PRO A 62 -5.85 11.09 -12.27
C PRO A 62 -5.91 10.03 -13.38
N GLU A 63 -4.79 9.60 -13.95
CA GLU A 63 -4.77 8.60 -15.03
C GLU A 63 -5.02 7.19 -14.50
N THR A 64 -4.58 6.91 -13.26
CA THR A 64 -4.66 5.57 -12.65
C THR A 64 -5.72 5.45 -11.56
N ARG A 65 -6.28 6.56 -11.05
CA ARG A 65 -7.34 6.56 -10.03
C ARG A 65 -8.56 5.71 -10.39
N GLY A 66 -8.94 5.69 -11.66
CA GLY A 66 -10.06 4.87 -12.14
C GLY A 66 -9.81 3.36 -11.96
N LEU A 67 -8.55 2.93 -12.11
CA LEU A 67 -8.15 1.53 -11.92
C LEU A 67 -8.25 1.13 -10.44
N VAL A 68 -7.82 2.01 -9.53
CA VAL A 68 -7.96 1.78 -8.08
C VAL A 68 -9.42 1.60 -7.69
N ALA A 69 -10.31 2.45 -8.21
CA ALA A 69 -11.74 2.34 -7.92
C ALA A 69 -12.36 1.05 -8.47
N ALA A 70 -12.01 0.67 -9.71
CA ALA A 70 -12.50 -0.55 -10.33
C ALA A 70 -12.01 -1.82 -9.60
N HIS A 71 -10.73 -1.84 -9.21
CA HIS A 71 -10.15 -2.94 -8.45
C HIS A 71 -10.79 -3.08 -7.07
N ALA A 72 -10.97 -1.97 -6.35
CA ALA A 72 -11.67 -1.97 -5.07
C ALA A 72 -13.13 -2.45 -5.18
N GLU A 73 -13.83 -2.10 -6.27
CA GLU A 73 -15.17 -2.60 -6.55
C GLU A 73 -15.18 -4.11 -6.80
N CYS A 74 -14.21 -4.64 -7.55
CA CYS A 74 -14.05 -6.07 -7.79
C CYS A 74 -13.83 -6.82 -6.46
N VAL A 75 -12.82 -6.40 -5.69
CA VAL A 75 -12.45 -6.99 -4.40
C VAL A 75 -13.61 -6.92 -3.40
N GLY A 76 -14.37 -5.81 -3.39
CA GLY A 76 -15.54 -5.65 -2.53
C GLY A 76 -16.72 -6.55 -2.88
N LYS A 77 -16.86 -6.98 -4.15
CA LYS A 77 -17.93 -7.88 -4.62
C LYS A 77 -17.55 -9.35 -4.59
N ALA A 78 -16.26 -9.68 -4.61
CA ALA A 78 -15.77 -11.05 -4.58
C ALA A 78 -16.31 -11.82 -3.38
N ALA A 79 -16.88 -13.00 -3.59
CA ALA A 79 -17.46 -13.85 -2.55
C ALA A 79 -16.44 -14.83 -1.94
N SER A 80 -15.27 -14.98 -2.54
CA SER A 80 -14.23 -15.90 -2.09
C SER A 80 -12.83 -15.32 -2.30
N CYS A 81 -11.85 -15.85 -1.57
CA CYS A 81 -10.46 -15.41 -1.74
C CYS A 81 -9.90 -15.70 -3.14
N ARG A 82 -10.34 -16.78 -3.79
CA ARG A 82 -10.00 -17.01 -5.19
C ARG A 82 -10.46 -15.84 -6.09
N GLU A 83 -11.69 -15.37 -5.88
CA GLU A 83 -12.21 -14.23 -6.66
C GLU A 83 -11.50 -12.91 -6.33
N VAL A 84 -11.09 -12.70 -5.07
CA VAL A 84 -10.27 -11.54 -4.68
C VAL A 84 -8.93 -11.55 -5.42
N LEU A 85 -8.24 -12.70 -5.44
CA LEU A 85 -6.94 -12.86 -6.10
C LEU A 85 -7.00 -12.81 -7.63
N GLU A 86 -8.20 -12.92 -8.22
CA GLU A 86 -8.43 -12.79 -9.66
C GLU A 86 -8.76 -11.36 -10.10
N CYS A 87 -9.00 -10.42 -9.17
CA CYS A 87 -9.23 -9.01 -9.48
C CYS A 87 -7.96 -8.34 -10.04
N LYS A 88 -8.11 -7.58 -11.14
CA LYS A 88 -7.02 -6.92 -11.89
C LYS A 88 -7.38 -5.50 -12.28
#